data_AF-A0A0K8SIG1-F1
#
_entry.id   AF-A0A0K8SIG1-F1
#
_cell.length_a   1.000
_cell.length_b   1.000
_cell.length_c   1.000
_cell.angle_alpha   90.00
_cell.angle_beta   90.00
_cell.angle_gamma   90.00
#
_symmetry.space_group_name_H-M   'P 1'
#
loop_
_entity.id
_entity.type
_entity.pdbx_description
1 polymer ?
#
loop_
_entity_poly.entity_id
_entity_poly.type
_entity_poly.pdbx_seq_one_letter_code
_entity_poly.pdbx_strand_id
1 'polypeptide(L)'
;LKEFYQWFNMPSTQAQVNHRSLQQGIQWNFNPPQSPHFGGIWEAGVRSVKTLMVKSAGAAPLTFEELSTLFTRFEGILNSRPLCPLTSNIEDCNYLSPG
;
A
#
# COMPACT_ATOMS: atom_id res chain seq x y z
N LEU A 1 -18.05 0.57 4.30
CA LEU A 1 -18.04 0.88 2.84
C LEU A 1 -19.07 1.93 2.45
N LYS A 2 -20.35 1.80 2.84
CA LYS A 2 -21.41 2.77 2.48
C LYS A 2 -21.13 4.20 2.99
N GLU A 3 -20.69 4.34 4.23
CA GLU A 3 -20.34 5.64 4.82
C GLU A 3 -19.16 6.31 4.11
N PHE A 4 -18.09 5.54 3.83
CA PHE A 4 -16.95 6.04 3.04
C PHE A 4 -17.39 6.48 1.64
N TYR A 5 -18.24 5.69 0.97
CA TYR A 5 -18.78 6.06 -0.33
C TYR A 5 -19.60 7.36 -0.26
N GLN A 6 -20.46 7.50 0.76
CA GLN A 6 -21.23 8.72 0.96
C GLN A 6 -20.33 9.93 1.23
N TRP A 7 -19.35 9.79 2.13
CA TRP A 7 -18.35 10.81 2.44
C TRP A 7 -17.54 11.22 1.21
N PHE A 8 -17.07 10.25 0.42
CA PHE A 8 -16.28 10.51 -0.78
C PHE A 8 -17.10 11.29 -1.81
N ASN A 9 -18.39 10.99 -1.96
CA ASN A 9 -19.28 11.69 -2.89
C ASN A 9 -19.82 13.03 -2.37
N MET A 10 -19.45 13.48 -1.17
CA MET A 10 -19.83 14.82 -0.71
C MET A 10 -19.17 15.89 -1.59
N PRO A 11 -19.90 16.96 -1.98
CA PRO A 11 -19.34 18.02 -2.82
C PRO A 11 -18.08 18.66 -2.24
N SER A 12 -18.04 18.84 -0.91
CA SER A 12 -16.88 19.39 -0.19
C SER A 12 -15.66 18.46 -0.26
N THR A 13 -15.85 17.15 -0.17
CA THR A 13 -14.77 16.17 -0.29
C THR A 13 -14.23 16.13 -1.71
N GLN A 14 -15.11 16.04 -2.71
CA GLN A 14 -14.73 16.06 -4.12
C GLN A 14 -13.97 17.33 -4.50
N ALA A 15 -14.43 18.49 -4.05
CA ALA A 15 -13.75 19.77 -4.29
C ALA A 15 -12.33 19.77 -3.71
N GLN A 16 -12.16 19.27 -2.47
CA GLN A 16 -10.85 19.20 -1.82
C GLN A 16 -9.89 18.22 -2.52
N VAL A 17 -10.38 17.02 -2.86
CA VAL A 17 -9.58 15.99 -3.56
C VAL A 17 -9.15 16.51 -4.93
N ASN A 18 -10.08 17.09 -5.70
CA ASN A 18 -9.79 17.62 -7.03
C ASN A 18 -8.82 18.79 -6.96
N HIS A 19 -9.04 19.75 -6.06
CA HIS A 19 -8.15 20.90 -5.90
C HIS A 19 -6.71 20.48 -5.60
N ARG A 20 -6.51 19.57 -4.62
CA ARG A 20 -5.17 19.09 -4.28
C ARG A 20 -4.53 18.24 -5.36
N SER A 21 -5.31 17.37 -6.01
CA SER A 21 -4.78 16.52 -7.09
C SER A 21 -4.32 17.37 -8.27
N LEU A 22 -5.11 18.38 -8.67
CA LEU A 22 -4.77 19.30 -9.75
C LEU A 22 -3.50 20.12 -9.44
N GLN A 23 -3.33 20.58 -8.20
CA GLN A 23 -2.11 21.27 -7.77
C GLN A 23 -0.85 20.40 -7.92
N GLN A 24 -0.99 19.08 -7.86
CA GLN A 24 0.11 18.12 -8.02
C GLN A 24 0.19 17.52 -9.42
N GLY A 25 -0.66 17.95 -10.36
CA GLY A 25 -0.75 17.34 -11.70
C GLY A 25 -1.27 15.90 -11.70
N ILE A 26 -1.95 15.48 -10.64
CA ILE A 26 -2.50 14.13 -10.47
C ILE A 26 -3.91 14.07 -11.06
N GLN A 27 -4.12 13.09 -11.95
CA GLN A 27 -5.45 12.72 -12.43
C GLN A 27 -5.97 11.52 -11.65
N TRP A 28 -7.07 11.72 -10.93
CA TRP A 28 -7.67 10.70 -10.09
C TRP A 28 -8.77 9.95 -10.87
N ASN A 29 -8.73 8.61 -10.85
CA ASN A 29 -9.71 7.76 -11.54
C ASN A 29 -10.08 6.55 -10.67
N PHE A 30 -11.35 6.14 -10.69
CA PHE A 30 -11.76 4.83 -10.16
C PHE A 30 -11.38 3.71 -11.13
N ASN A 31 -11.19 2.50 -10.60
CA ASN A 31 -11.15 1.30 -11.43
C ASN A 31 -12.45 1.17 -12.22
N PRO A 32 -12.39 0.73 -13.50
CA PRO A 32 -13.60 0.49 -14.27
C PRO A 32 -14.53 -0.48 -13.55
N PRO A 33 -15.87 -0.31 -13.68
CA PRO A 33 -16.83 -1.26 -13.13
C PRO A 33 -16.49 -2.68 -13.57
N GLN A 34 -16.69 -3.66 -12.66
CA GLN A 34 -16.49 -5.09 -12.93
C GLN A 34 -15.07 -5.46 -13.43
N SER A 35 -14.07 -4.61 -13.19
CA SER A 35 -12.68 -4.84 -13.62
C SER A 35 -11.73 -5.02 -12.44
N PRO A 36 -11.89 -6.10 -11.63
CA PRO A 36 -11.08 -6.30 -10.42
C PRO A 36 -9.58 -6.45 -10.70
N HIS A 37 -9.21 -6.90 -11.91
CA HIS A 37 -7.82 -7.05 -12.33
C HIS A 37 -7.04 -5.72 -12.38
N PHE A 38 -7.71 -4.57 -12.54
CA PHE A 38 -7.09 -3.24 -12.41
C PHE A 38 -6.57 -3.00 -10.99
N GLY A 39 -7.00 -3.81 -10.02
CA GLY A 39 -6.57 -3.73 -8.65
C GLY A 39 -5.49 -4.69 -8.19
N GLY A 40 -5.02 -5.60 -9.05
CA GLY A 40 -4.18 -6.72 -8.62
C GLY A 40 -2.90 -6.31 -7.89
N ILE A 41 -2.27 -5.21 -8.30
CA ILE A 41 -1.03 -4.72 -7.67
C ILE A 41 -1.28 -4.23 -6.23
N TRP A 42 -2.32 -3.42 -6.01
CA TRP A 42 -2.64 -2.96 -4.65
C TRP A 42 -3.11 -4.11 -3.77
N GLU A 43 -3.86 -5.07 -4.32
CA GLU A 43 -4.29 -6.27 -3.60
C GLU A 43 -3.11 -7.14 -3.17
N ALA A 44 -2.10 -7.29 -4.05
CA ALA A 44 -0.86 -7.97 -3.73
C ALA A 44 -0.07 -7.27 -2.61
N GLY A 45 -0.06 -5.93 -2.61
CA GLY A 45 0.51 -5.13 -1.52
C GLY A 45 -0.21 -5.39 -0.19
N VAL A 46 -1.54 -5.28 -0.18
CA VAL A 46 -2.37 -5.56 1.01
C VAL A 46 -2.15 -6.99 1.52
N ARG A 47 -2.08 -7.97 0.63
CA ARG A 47 -1.79 -9.37 0.99
C ARG A 47 -0.42 -9.49 1.67
N SER A 48 0.60 -8.85 1.11
CA SER A 48 1.97 -8.89 1.64
C SER A 48 2.05 -8.31 3.05
N VAL A 49 1.43 -7.14 3.29
CA VAL A 49 1.36 -6.53 4.62
C VAL A 49 0.63 -7.44 5.62
N LYS A 50 -0.52 -8.01 5.23
CA LYS A 50 -1.25 -8.95 6.09
C LYS A 50 -0.42 -10.18 6.46
N THR A 51 0.35 -10.73 5.51
CA THR A 51 1.26 -11.84 5.80
C THR A 51 2.34 -11.43 6.80
N LEU A 52 2.92 -10.24 6.68
CA LEU A 52 3.90 -9.73 7.64
C LEU A 52 3.26 -9.54 9.03
N MET A 53 2.07 -8.96 9.11
CA MET A 53 1.32 -8.80 10.36
C MET A 53 1.09 -10.14 11.08
N VAL A 54 0.59 -11.15 10.36
CA VAL A 54 0.35 -12.47 10.93
C VAL A 54 1.65 -13.09 11.45
N LYS A 55 2.76 -12.93 10.71
CA LYS A 55 4.07 -13.46 11.12
C LYS A 55 4.68 -12.72 12.31
N SER A 56 4.47 -11.41 12.42
CA SER A 56 5.13 -10.58 13.44
C SER A 56 4.35 -10.49 14.75
N ALA A 57 3.01 -10.40 14.67
CA ALA A 57 2.15 -10.12 15.82
C ALA A 57 1.09 -11.20 16.08
N GLY A 58 0.85 -12.10 15.12
CA GLY A 58 -0.15 -13.16 15.25
C GLY A 58 -1.54 -12.60 15.59
N ALA A 59 -2.10 -13.05 16.72
CA ALA A 59 -3.40 -12.62 17.23
C ALA A 59 -3.30 -11.62 18.40
N ALA A 60 -2.12 -11.05 18.65
CA ALA A 60 -1.94 -10.09 19.73
C ALA A 60 -2.78 -8.82 19.48
N PRO A 61 -3.52 -8.31 20.47
CA PRO A 61 -4.10 -6.98 20.39
C PRO A 61 -2.95 -5.96 20.40
N LEU A 62 -2.97 -5.04 19.44
CA LEU A 62 -1.95 -4.00 19.31
C LEU A 62 -2.57 -2.65 19.64
N THR A 63 -1.81 -1.80 20.36
CA THR A 63 -2.16 -0.38 20.45
C THR A 63 -1.94 0.31 19.11
N PHE A 64 -2.42 1.55 19.00
CA PHE A 64 -2.18 2.37 17.81
C PHE A 64 -0.68 2.57 17.54
N GLU A 65 0.10 2.83 18.59
CA GLU A 65 1.54 3.07 18.52
C GLU A 65 2.30 1.81 18.08
N GLU A 66 1.92 0.64 18.63
CA GLU A 66 2.51 -0.64 18.24
C GLU A 66 2.20 -0.98 16.79
N LEU A 67 0.94 -0.80 16.37
CA LEU A 67 0.52 -1.01 14.99
C LEU A 67 1.26 -0.08 14.04
N SER A 68 1.32 1.22 14.36
CA SER A 68 2.03 2.22 13.55
C SER A 68 3.50 1.85 13.38
N THR A 69 4.17 1.46 14.47
CA THR A 69 5.57 1.02 14.44
C THR A 69 5.78 -0.20 13.54
N LEU A 70 4.87 -1.18 13.62
CA LEU A 70 4.93 -2.36 12.75
C LEU A 70 4.75 -1.98 11.28
N PHE A 71 3.82 -1.08 10.96
CA PHE A 71 3.59 -0.63 9.59
C PHE A 71 4.82 0.11 9.01
N THR A 72 5.51 0.93 9.78
CA THR A 72 6.79 1.54 9.36
C THR A 72 7.84 0.47 9.03
N ARG A 73 7.90 -0.61 9.81
CA ARG A 73 8.82 -1.74 9.52
C ARG A 73 8.40 -2.51 8.28
N PHE A 74 7.10 -2.76 8.10
CA PHE A 74 6.60 -3.47 6.93
C PHE A 74 6.84 -2.68 5.65
N GLU A 75 6.64 -1.37 5.68
CA GLU A 75 6.99 -0.48 4.57
C GLU A 75 8.47 -0.65 4.20
N GLY A 76 9.37 -0.56 5.18
CA GLY A 76 10.81 -0.76 4.96
C GLY A 76 11.13 -2.13 4.34
N ILE A 77 10.51 -3.21 4.83
CA ILE A 77 10.68 -4.56 4.27
C ILE A 77 10.17 -4.63 2.83
N LEU A 78 9.00 -4.09 2.55
CA LEU A 78 8.39 -4.16 1.22
C LEU A 78 9.12 -3.30 0.19
N ASN A 79 9.67 -2.16 0.61
CA ASN A 79 10.44 -1.27 -0.25
C ASN A 79 11.90 -1.71 -0.42
N SER A 80 12.48 -2.45 0.53
CA SER A 80 13.87 -2.93 0.46
C SER A 80 13.98 -4.37 -0.08
N ARG A 81 12.89 -5.00 -0.51
CA ARG A 81 12.93 -6.38 -1.02
C ARG A 81 13.52 -6.44 -2.43
N PRO A 82 14.28 -7.49 -2.80
CA PRO A 82 14.71 -7.70 -4.17
C PRO A 82 13.52 -7.85 -5.14
N LEU A 83 13.54 -7.12 -6.25
CA LEU A 83 12.58 -7.23 -7.36
C LEU A 83 12.87 -8.43 -8.27
N CYS A 84 14.13 -8.85 -8.31
CA CYS A 84 14.61 -9.96 -9.10
C CYS A 84 15.30 -10.99 -8.19
N PRO A 85 15.38 -12.27 -8.62
CA PRO A 85 16.22 -13.25 -7.95
C PRO A 85 17.64 -12.71 -7.76
N LEU A 86 18.18 -12.91 -6.56
CA LEU A 86 19.56 -12.57 -6.26
C LEU A 86 20.51 -13.50 -7.03
N THR A 87 21.70 -13.00 -7.31
CA THR A 87 22.74 -13.81 -7.94
C THR A 87 23.23 -14.89 -6.97
N SER A 88 23.82 -15.96 -7.49
CA SER A 88 24.48 -16.98 -6.66
C SER A 88 25.88 -16.55 -6.19
N ASN A 89 26.38 -15.40 -6.63
CA ASN A 89 27.67 -14.88 -6.21
C ASN A 89 27.55 -14.21 -4.85
N ILE A 90 28.25 -14.75 -3.84
CA ILE A 90 28.19 -14.27 -2.45
C ILE A 90 28.75 -12.84 -2.32
N GLU A 91 29.64 -12.44 -3.22
CA GLU A 91 30.23 -11.09 -3.23
C GLU A 91 29.32 -10.04 -3.88
N ASP A 92 28.27 -10.45 -4.59
CA ASP A 92 27.34 -9.51 -5.22
C ASP A 92 26.15 -9.21 -4.32
N CYS A 93 26.28 -8.12 -3.57
CA CYS A 93 25.23 -7.61 -2.69
C CYS A 93 24.28 -6.62 -3.38
N ASN A 94 24.42 -6.39 -4.69
CA ASN A 94 23.56 -5.46 -5.40
C ASN A 94 22.23 -6.12 -5.74
N TYR A 95 21.15 -5.40 -5.52
CA TYR A 95 19.83 -5.81 -5.98
C TYR A 95 18.98 -4.59 -6.28
N LEU A 96 18.02 -4.79 -7.18
CA LEU A 96 17.02 -3.76 -7.46
C LEU A 96 15.89 -3.88 -6.44
N SER A 97 15.57 -2.78 -5.77
CA SER A 97 14.46 -2.68 -4.82
C SER A 97 13.33 -1.80 -5.38
N PRO A 98 12.08 -1.96 -4.90
CA PRO A 98 10.99 -1.04 -5.26
C PRO A 98 11.22 0.42 -4.87
N GLY A 99 11.85 0.66 -3.73
CA GLY A 99 12.06 1.98 -3.14
C GLY A 99 13.47 2.17 -2.63
#